data_AF-A0A9P9EV99-F1
#
_entry.id   AF-A0A9P9EV99-F1
#
_cell.length_a   1.000
_cell.length_b   1.000
_cell.length_c   1.000
_cell.angle_alpha   90.00
_cell.angle_beta   90.00
_cell.angle_gamma   90.00
#
_symmetry.space_group_name_H-M   'P 1'
#
loop_
_entity.id
_entity.type
_entity.pdbx_description
1 polymer ?
#
loop_
_entity_poly.entity_id
_entity_poly.type
_entity_poly.pdbx_seq_one_letter_code
_entity_poly.pdbx_strand_id
1 'polypeptide(L)'
;MSWTTQARPYQAFADEATNVPAVIAFPQWTLSIFDVTSDHPEGHWHLETTAGFQVCAARSSSRRDALLQITEMFHILSIPGHFIMERVQSVSHSFGRKSDKNGFCSWFHFLCKDIDIRALPRVSDRLNEFITSRSCDHVTNEPYILFDLILEGLFYEVDDTLILESANSKNVRKISSRIPFAALHNYAKHIIHIAEALASCVRLVDATIQNVGDHPQIPRQENSDQVIRQLQECLQYRRSLSRSSQLRLGSLQKRIDNAITLSFNLVTQQDSLVMIQDSNSMKVIAAITMIFLLTTGVATIIGSQLFLANPQGDKSWDVLTTRLFWAMWWVSIPLTIFVVILAIIWNW
;
A
#
# COMPACT_ATOMS: atom_id res chain seq x y z
N MET A 1 -27.93 -7.82 -29.51
CA MET A 1 -28.82 -6.64 -29.32
C MET A 1 -28.04 -5.59 -28.55
N SER A 2 -27.60 -4.51 -29.19
CA SER A 2 -26.80 -3.44 -28.58
C SER A 2 -27.69 -2.22 -28.38
N TRP A 3 -28.18 -2.00 -27.16
CA TRP A 3 -28.92 -0.78 -26.81
C TRP A 3 -27.97 0.42 -26.56
N THR A 4 -26.67 0.26 -26.82
CA THR A 4 -25.60 1.20 -26.44
C THR A 4 -24.65 1.53 -27.59
N THR A 5 -25.08 1.40 -28.85
CA THR A 5 -24.24 1.76 -30.00
C THR A 5 -23.98 3.28 -29.99
N GLN A 6 -22.89 3.70 -29.34
CA GLN A 6 -22.44 5.09 -29.33
C GLN A 6 -21.98 5.49 -30.73
N ALA A 7 -22.45 6.64 -31.22
CA ALA A 7 -22.05 7.21 -32.50
C ALA A 7 -20.54 7.53 -32.58
N ARG A 8 -19.85 7.59 -31.44
CA ARG A 8 -18.40 7.81 -31.31
C ARG A 8 -17.81 6.91 -30.22
N PRO A 9 -17.37 5.68 -30.53
CA PRO A 9 -16.99 4.68 -29.52
C PRO A 9 -15.73 5.04 -28.71
N TYR A 10 -14.90 5.98 -29.18
CA TYR A 10 -13.66 6.41 -28.50
C TYR A 10 -13.72 7.84 -27.97
N GLN A 11 -14.90 8.48 -27.95
CA GLN A 11 -15.03 9.87 -27.49
C GLN A 11 -14.54 10.06 -26.05
N ALA A 12 -14.88 9.14 -25.15
CA ALA A 12 -14.45 9.21 -23.76
C ALA A 12 -12.92 9.19 -23.60
N PHE A 13 -12.20 8.47 -24.46
CA PHE A 13 -10.73 8.49 -24.48
C PHE A 13 -10.17 9.82 -24.96
N ALA A 14 -10.76 10.37 -26.03
CA ALA A 14 -10.35 11.65 -26.58
C ALA A 14 -10.56 12.80 -25.59
N ASP A 15 -11.69 12.79 -24.88
CA ASP A 15 -12.00 13.77 -23.83
C ASP A 15 -11.00 13.66 -22.67
N GLU A 16 -10.70 12.43 -22.21
CA GLU A 16 -9.71 12.21 -21.14
C GLU A 16 -8.30 12.68 -21.56
N ALA A 17 -7.83 12.31 -22.76
CA ALA A 17 -6.52 12.69 -23.26
C ALA A 17 -6.36 14.22 -23.35
N THR A 18 -7.42 14.92 -23.77
CA THR A 18 -7.47 16.39 -23.87
C THR A 18 -7.31 17.08 -22.51
N ASN A 19 -7.69 16.40 -21.42
CA ASN A 19 -7.56 16.92 -20.06
C ASN A 19 -6.18 16.64 -19.41
N VAL A 20 -5.37 15.72 -19.93
CA VAL A 20 -4.06 15.36 -19.35
C VAL A 20 -2.98 16.40 -19.68
N PRO A 21 -2.29 17.03 -18.71
CA PRO A 21 -1.25 18.04 -18.95
C PRO A 21 -0.09 17.52 -19.81
N ALA A 22 0.45 18.35 -20.70
CA ALA A 22 1.48 17.95 -21.68
C ALA A 22 2.89 17.66 -21.10
N VAL A 23 3.08 17.70 -19.78
CA VAL A 23 4.40 17.89 -19.15
C VAL A 23 4.96 16.63 -18.48
N ILE A 24 4.70 15.43 -19.01
CA ILE A 24 5.39 14.24 -18.50
C ILE A 24 5.99 13.44 -19.66
N ALA A 25 7.31 13.57 -19.80
CA ALA A 25 8.13 12.71 -20.64
C ALA A 25 8.15 11.32 -20.02
N PHE A 26 7.21 10.47 -20.44
CA PHE A 26 7.25 9.04 -20.16
C PHE A 26 7.97 8.32 -21.32
N PRO A 27 8.70 7.22 -21.03
CA PRO A 27 9.36 6.44 -22.07
C PRO A 27 8.32 5.95 -23.09
N GLN A 28 8.66 6.15 -24.37
CA GLN A 28 7.87 5.73 -25.51
C GLN A 28 7.46 4.26 -25.38
N TRP A 29 6.16 4.03 -25.36
CA TRP A 29 5.46 2.77 -25.59
C TRP A 29 6.16 1.92 -26.68
N THR A 30 6.64 0.75 -26.28
CA THR A 30 6.92 -0.38 -27.17
C THR A 30 5.81 -1.41 -26.97
N LEU A 31 4.97 -1.55 -27.99
CA LEU A 31 4.05 -2.67 -28.15
C LEU A 31 4.86 -3.78 -28.83
N SER A 32 5.05 -4.91 -28.16
CA SER A 32 5.66 -6.09 -28.78
C SER A 32 4.72 -7.28 -28.63
N ILE A 33 3.87 -7.46 -29.63
CA ILE A 33 3.29 -8.73 -30.04
C ILE A 33 3.33 -8.71 -31.58
N PHE A 34 4.25 -9.48 -32.16
CA PHE A 34 4.54 -9.49 -33.61
C PHE A 34 3.69 -10.55 -34.33
N ASP A 35 3.18 -10.17 -35.50
CA ASP A 35 3.72 -10.70 -36.77
C ASP A 35 3.67 -9.55 -37.79
N VAL A 36 4.77 -8.78 -37.87
CA VAL A 36 4.88 -7.62 -38.77
C VAL A 36 6.10 -7.86 -39.63
N THR A 37 5.85 -8.31 -40.85
CA THR A 37 6.82 -8.37 -41.93
C THR A 37 7.46 -7.00 -42.13
N SER A 38 8.79 -7.01 -42.23
CA SER A 38 9.69 -5.87 -42.06
C SER A 38 9.75 -4.92 -43.26
N ASP A 39 8.61 -4.44 -43.75
CA ASP A 39 8.57 -3.53 -44.89
C ASP A 39 7.65 -2.36 -44.57
N HIS A 40 8.23 -1.23 -44.14
CA HIS A 40 7.89 0.17 -44.51
C HIS A 40 8.21 1.18 -43.37
N PRO A 41 9.20 2.08 -43.56
CA PRO A 41 9.63 3.06 -42.56
C PRO A 41 8.72 4.31 -42.45
N GLU A 42 7.59 4.34 -43.16
CA GLU A 42 6.72 5.52 -43.25
C GLU A 42 5.37 5.31 -42.56
N GLY A 43 5.38 5.22 -41.22
CA GLY A 43 4.33 5.71 -40.30
C GLY A 43 2.84 5.35 -40.48
N HIS A 44 2.45 4.58 -41.49
CA HIS A 44 1.07 4.20 -41.76
C HIS A 44 0.86 2.77 -41.27
N TRP A 45 0.03 2.61 -40.24
CA TRP A 45 -0.32 1.30 -39.68
C TRP A 45 -1.05 0.48 -40.75
N HIS A 46 -0.36 -0.49 -41.35
CA HIS A 46 -0.95 -1.44 -42.29
C HIS A 46 -1.06 -2.81 -41.62
N LEU A 47 -2.28 -3.34 -41.51
CA LEU A 47 -2.56 -4.65 -40.91
C LEU A 47 -2.52 -5.72 -42.01
N GLU A 48 -1.40 -6.42 -42.17
CA GLU A 48 -1.34 -7.57 -43.07
C GLU A 48 -1.98 -8.78 -42.38
N THR A 49 -3.16 -9.19 -42.87
CA THR A 49 -4.02 -10.17 -42.21
C THR A 49 -3.58 -11.58 -42.59
N THR A 50 -2.50 -12.10 -41.99
CA THR A 50 -1.98 -13.45 -42.29
C THR A 50 -2.25 -14.48 -41.19
N ALA A 51 -2.63 -14.06 -39.97
CA ALA A 51 -2.92 -14.95 -38.84
C ALA A 51 -4.38 -14.86 -38.35
N GLY A 52 -4.98 -16.01 -38.02
CA GLY A 52 -6.39 -16.15 -37.61
C GLY A 52 -6.75 -15.68 -36.20
N PHE A 53 -5.81 -15.12 -35.43
CA PHE A 53 -6.05 -14.59 -34.08
C PHE A 53 -5.11 -13.41 -33.77
N GLN A 54 -5.60 -12.39 -33.04
CA GLN A 54 -4.84 -11.18 -32.67
C GLN A 54 -4.89 -10.95 -31.15
N VAL A 55 -3.73 -10.96 -30.48
CA VAL A 55 -3.59 -10.57 -29.07
C VAL A 55 -3.12 -9.12 -29.01
N CYS A 56 -3.88 -8.23 -28.37
CA CYS A 56 -3.48 -6.83 -28.16
C CYS A 56 -3.34 -6.55 -26.66
N ALA A 57 -2.11 -6.28 -26.20
CA ALA A 57 -1.85 -5.84 -24.84
C ALA A 57 -1.55 -4.33 -24.83
N ALA A 58 -2.53 -3.51 -24.44
CA ALA A 58 -2.39 -2.05 -24.45
C ALA A 58 -2.45 -1.47 -23.03
N ARG A 59 -1.38 -0.77 -22.62
CA ARG A 59 -1.46 0.18 -21.50
C ARG A 59 -2.13 1.44 -22.03
N SER A 60 -3.44 1.58 -21.80
CA SER A 60 -4.28 2.60 -22.43
C SER A 60 -4.02 4.05 -21.94
N SER A 61 -2.79 4.50 -21.72
CA SER A 61 -2.53 5.88 -21.27
C SER A 61 -3.07 6.91 -22.28
N SER A 62 -4.08 7.67 -21.85
CA SER A 62 -4.73 8.78 -22.55
C SER A 62 -3.76 9.96 -22.66
N ARG A 63 -2.87 9.93 -23.66
CA ARG A 63 -1.92 11.01 -23.91
C ARG A 63 -2.39 11.89 -25.06
N ARG A 64 -2.28 13.21 -24.86
CA ARG A 64 -2.74 14.23 -25.79
C ARG A 64 -1.92 14.24 -27.10
N ASP A 65 -0.62 13.95 -27.01
CA ASP A 65 0.34 13.88 -28.13
C ASP A 65 0.10 12.69 -29.07
N ALA A 66 -0.32 11.54 -28.52
CA ALA A 66 -0.53 10.30 -29.26
C ALA A 66 -2.00 10.01 -29.57
N LEU A 67 -2.91 10.95 -29.30
CA LEU A 67 -4.36 10.74 -29.38
C LEU A 67 -4.80 10.24 -30.78
N LEU A 68 -4.33 10.90 -31.84
CA LEU A 68 -4.68 10.53 -33.22
C LEU A 68 -4.20 9.12 -33.57
N GLN A 69 -2.93 8.82 -33.28
CA GLN A 69 -2.31 7.52 -33.56
C GLN A 69 -2.97 6.38 -32.78
N ILE A 70 -3.28 6.60 -31.50
CA ILE A 70 -3.92 5.59 -30.65
C ILE A 70 -5.38 5.36 -31.07
N THR A 71 -6.10 6.43 -31.44
CA THR A 71 -7.50 6.30 -31.91
C THR A 71 -7.56 5.60 -33.26
N GLU A 72 -6.64 5.90 -34.17
CA GLU A 72 -6.48 5.20 -35.45
C GLU A 72 -6.15 3.72 -35.23
N MET A 73 -5.20 3.40 -34.35
CA MET A 73 -4.87 2.03 -33.96
C MET A 73 -6.09 1.29 -33.37
N PHE A 74 -6.88 1.93 -32.50
CA PHE A 74 -8.10 1.32 -31.94
C PHE A 74 -9.14 1.02 -33.01
N HIS A 75 -9.28 1.91 -34.00
CA HIS A 75 -10.14 1.68 -35.17
C HIS A 75 -9.64 0.50 -36.01
N ILE A 76 -8.35 0.44 -36.32
CA ILE A 76 -7.75 -0.64 -37.13
C ILE A 76 -7.89 -1.99 -36.43
N LEU A 77 -7.62 -2.05 -35.13
CA LEU A 77 -7.72 -3.27 -34.33
C LEU A 77 -9.16 -3.59 -33.87
N SER A 78 -10.14 -2.78 -34.26
CA SER A 78 -11.55 -2.95 -33.87
C SER A 78 -11.75 -3.09 -32.35
N ILE A 79 -10.97 -2.36 -31.55
CA ILE A 79 -11.04 -2.44 -30.08
C ILE A 79 -12.42 -1.95 -29.59
N PRO A 80 -13.14 -2.71 -28.74
CA PRO A 80 -14.44 -2.28 -28.24
C PRO A 80 -14.38 -0.97 -27.45
N GLY A 81 -15.30 -0.03 -27.70
CA GLY A 81 -15.38 1.21 -26.91
C GLY A 81 -15.59 0.96 -25.42
N HIS A 82 -16.22 -0.16 -25.04
CA HIS A 82 -16.38 -0.57 -23.64
C HIS A 82 -15.05 -0.83 -22.93
N PHE A 83 -14.06 -1.42 -23.61
CA PHE A 83 -12.70 -1.61 -23.06
C PHE A 83 -12.06 -0.28 -22.64
N ILE A 84 -12.34 0.77 -23.41
CA ILE A 84 -11.87 2.12 -23.14
C ILE A 84 -12.65 2.77 -22.00
N MET A 85 -13.98 2.63 -21.98
CA MET A 85 -14.83 3.16 -20.90
C MET A 85 -14.47 2.56 -19.54
N GLU A 86 -14.16 1.27 -19.49
CA GLU A 86 -13.72 0.57 -18.27
C GLU A 86 -12.50 1.27 -17.65
N ARG A 87 -11.56 1.71 -18.47
CA ARG A 87 -10.41 2.48 -18.01
C ARG A 87 -10.79 3.89 -17.53
N VAL A 88 -11.60 4.62 -18.29
CA VAL A 88 -12.07 5.98 -17.92
C VAL A 88 -12.76 5.94 -16.54
N GLN A 89 -13.48 4.87 -16.26
CA GLN A 89 -14.16 4.63 -14.99
C GLN A 89 -13.23 4.11 -13.88
N SER A 90 -11.93 3.91 -14.16
CA SER A 90 -10.93 3.40 -13.22
C SER A 90 -11.33 2.08 -12.55
N VAL A 91 -11.94 1.16 -13.30
CA VAL A 91 -12.39 -0.13 -12.75
C VAL A 91 -11.19 -0.99 -12.34
N SER A 92 -11.32 -1.74 -11.23
CA SER A 92 -10.27 -2.67 -10.81
C SER A 92 -10.19 -3.92 -11.70
N HIS A 93 -11.33 -4.31 -12.27
CA HIS A 93 -11.46 -5.44 -13.20
C HIS A 93 -12.69 -5.27 -14.07
N SER A 94 -12.67 -5.92 -15.23
CA SER A 94 -13.83 -6.08 -16.11
C SER A 94 -13.62 -7.32 -16.96
N PHE A 95 -14.70 -7.89 -17.47
CA PHE A 95 -14.66 -8.91 -18.49
C PHE A 95 -15.75 -8.58 -19.50
N GLY A 96 -15.39 -8.57 -20.78
CA GLY A 96 -16.30 -8.27 -21.86
C GLY A 96 -16.12 -9.22 -23.02
N ARG A 97 -17.22 -9.47 -23.72
CA ARG A 97 -17.24 -10.18 -24.99
C ARG A 97 -18.18 -9.51 -25.96
N LYS A 98 -17.83 -9.56 -27.24
CA LYS A 98 -18.64 -9.06 -28.34
C LYS A 98 -18.43 -9.97 -29.54
N SER A 99 -19.52 -10.52 -30.06
CA SER A 99 -19.54 -11.15 -31.38
C SER A 99 -19.98 -10.11 -32.40
N ASP A 100 -19.23 -9.98 -33.49
CA ASP A 100 -19.56 -9.13 -34.63
C ASP A 100 -19.58 -9.96 -35.92
N LYS A 101 -19.86 -9.32 -37.05
CA LYS A 101 -19.82 -9.95 -38.39
C LYS A 101 -18.41 -10.42 -38.77
N ASN A 102 -17.38 -9.84 -38.15
CA ASN A 102 -15.97 -10.11 -38.43
C ASN A 102 -15.37 -11.16 -37.47
N GLY A 103 -16.16 -11.70 -36.54
CA GLY A 103 -15.73 -12.75 -35.61
C GLY A 103 -16.04 -12.47 -34.14
N PHE A 104 -15.28 -13.13 -33.27
CA PHE A 104 -15.44 -13.10 -31.82
C PHE A 104 -14.34 -12.28 -31.15
N CYS A 105 -14.70 -11.32 -30.30
CA CYS A 105 -13.77 -10.52 -29.52
C CYS A 105 -14.09 -10.65 -28.03
N SER A 106 -13.09 -10.99 -27.23
CA SER A 106 -13.16 -10.96 -25.76
C SER A 106 -12.00 -10.14 -25.20
N TRP A 107 -12.27 -9.43 -24.12
CA TRP A 107 -11.29 -8.63 -23.41
C TRP A 107 -11.52 -8.71 -21.90
N PHE A 108 -10.48 -8.37 -21.15
CA PHE A 108 -10.61 -8.12 -19.73
C PHE A 108 -9.75 -6.94 -19.31
N HIS A 109 -10.19 -6.23 -18.27
CA HIS A 109 -9.37 -5.26 -17.56
C HIS A 109 -8.87 -5.88 -16.27
N PHE A 110 -7.61 -5.60 -15.95
CA PHE A 110 -6.99 -5.99 -14.69
C PHE A 110 -6.14 -4.83 -14.19
N LEU A 111 -6.56 -4.23 -13.07
CA LEU A 111 -5.77 -3.21 -12.40
C LEU A 111 -4.90 -3.87 -11.34
N CYS A 112 -3.59 -3.77 -11.53
CA CYS A 112 -2.62 -4.07 -10.50
C CYS A 112 -1.79 -2.83 -10.21
N LYS A 113 -1.92 -2.28 -8.99
CA LYS A 113 -1.08 -1.17 -8.54
C LYS A 113 0.26 -1.74 -8.07
N ASP A 114 1.33 -1.03 -8.39
CA ASP A 114 2.70 -1.34 -7.94
C ASP A 114 3.34 -2.62 -8.53
N ILE A 115 2.68 -3.32 -9.46
CA ILE A 115 3.27 -4.38 -10.29
C ILE A 115 3.41 -3.81 -11.72
N ASP A 116 4.65 -3.62 -12.18
CA ASP A 116 4.87 -3.14 -13.55
C ASP A 116 4.66 -4.26 -14.55
N ILE A 117 3.56 -4.17 -15.32
CA ILE A 117 3.20 -5.15 -16.33
C ILE A 117 4.28 -5.27 -17.42
N ARG A 118 5.07 -4.22 -17.67
CA ARG A 118 6.20 -4.25 -18.63
C ARG A 118 7.35 -5.14 -18.18
N ALA A 119 7.35 -5.53 -16.90
CA ALA A 119 8.38 -6.33 -16.27
C ALA A 119 7.89 -7.72 -15.86
N LEU A 120 6.70 -8.18 -16.28
CA LEU A 120 6.20 -9.54 -16.04
C LEU A 120 6.94 -10.54 -16.93
N PRO A 121 8.10 -11.09 -16.51
CA PRO A 121 8.92 -11.92 -17.37
C PRO A 121 8.15 -13.19 -17.67
N ARG A 122 7.46 -13.73 -16.65
CA ARG A 122 6.66 -14.94 -16.73
C ARG A 122 5.53 -14.88 -17.75
N VAL A 123 4.79 -13.76 -17.84
CA VAL A 123 3.71 -13.65 -18.84
C VAL A 123 4.32 -13.60 -20.24
N SER A 124 5.38 -12.81 -20.44
CA SER A 124 6.07 -12.72 -21.73
C SER A 124 6.72 -14.05 -22.13
N ASP A 125 7.39 -14.73 -21.21
CA ASP A 125 8.09 -15.99 -21.42
C ASP A 125 7.10 -17.10 -21.77
N ARG A 126 5.98 -17.19 -21.03
CA ARG A 126 4.90 -18.13 -21.30
C ARG A 126 4.23 -17.87 -22.65
N LEU A 127 3.99 -16.60 -22.99
CA LEU A 127 3.45 -16.23 -24.30
C LEU A 127 4.41 -16.62 -25.44
N ASN A 128 5.70 -16.34 -25.27
CA ASN A 128 6.73 -16.69 -26.26
C ASN A 128 6.88 -18.22 -26.42
N GLU A 129 6.83 -18.97 -25.31
CA GLU A 129 6.84 -20.44 -25.32
C GLU A 129 5.62 -21.00 -26.06
N PHE A 130 4.44 -20.43 -25.81
CA PHE A 130 3.20 -20.81 -26.47
C PHE A 130 3.22 -20.51 -27.99
N ILE A 131 3.76 -19.36 -28.39
CA ILE A 131 3.93 -19.00 -29.81
C ILE A 131 4.89 -19.99 -30.48
N THR A 132 5.99 -20.35 -29.79
CA THR A 132 7.01 -21.27 -30.32
C THR A 132 6.48 -22.70 -30.46
N SER A 133 5.56 -23.14 -29.59
CA SER A 133 5.01 -24.50 -29.60
C SER A 133 4.02 -24.78 -30.74
N ARG A 134 3.69 -23.77 -31.58
CA ARG A 134 2.78 -23.88 -32.73
C ARG A 134 1.39 -24.43 -32.38
N SER A 135 0.97 -24.29 -31.12
CA SER A 135 -0.31 -24.82 -30.61
C SER A 135 -1.52 -23.93 -30.95
N CYS A 136 -1.40 -23.07 -31.98
CA CYS A 136 -2.43 -22.12 -32.42
C CYS A 136 -3.73 -22.79 -32.87
N ASP A 137 -3.68 -24.06 -33.27
CA ASP A 137 -4.85 -24.83 -33.68
C ASP A 137 -5.88 -24.96 -32.55
N HIS A 138 -5.43 -25.10 -31.30
CA HIS A 138 -6.31 -25.18 -30.13
C HIS A 138 -6.89 -23.82 -29.74
N VAL A 139 -6.11 -22.73 -29.90
CA VAL A 139 -6.56 -21.36 -29.62
C VAL A 139 -7.61 -20.88 -30.63
N THR A 140 -7.50 -21.34 -31.88
CA THR A 140 -8.50 -21.04 -32.91
C THR A 140 -9.87 -21.63 -32.55
N ASN A 141 -9.88 -22.78 -31.88
CA ASN A 141 -11.10 -23.44 -31.40
C ASN A 141 -11.59 -22.89 -30.06
N GLU A 142 -10.69 -22.54 -29.15
CA GLU A 142 -11.02 -22.00 -27.83
C GLU A 142 -10.08 -20.84 -27.44
N PRO A 143 -10.48 -19.58 -27.70
CA PRO A 143 -9.62 -18.41 -27.48
C PRO A 143 -9.32 -18.14 -25.99
N TYR A 144 -10.12 -18.68 -25.06
CA TYR A 144 -9.89 -18.49 -23.63
C TYR A 144 -8.66 -19.23 -23.09
N ILE A 145 -8.01 -20.08 -23.89
CA ILE A 145 -6.69 -20.63 -23.57
C ILE A 145 -5.66 -19.50 -23.40
N LEU A 146 -5.78 -18.39 -24.12
CA LEU A 146 -4.89 -17.24 -23.93
C LEU A 146 -5.18 -16.51 -22.63
N PHE A 147 -6.44 -16.48 -22.20
CA PHE A 147 -6.80 -15.93 -20.89
C PHE A 147 -6.26 -16.86 -19.79
N ASP A 148 -6.21 -18.17 -20.03
CA ASP A 148 -5.55 -19.10 -19.12
C ASP A 148 -4.11 -18.67 -18.85
N LEU A 149 -3.33 -18.60 -19.93
CA LEU A 149 -1.91 -18.30 -19.92
C LEU A 149 -1.59 -16.96 -19.23
N ILE A 150 -2.37 -15.92 -19.54
CA ILE A 150 -2.17 -14.59 -18.96
C ILE A 150 -2.55 -14.60 -17.47
N LEU A 151 -3.68 -15.21 -17.10
CA LEU A 151 -4.11 -15.28 -15.70
C LEU A 151 -3.16 -16.13 -14.85
N GLU A 152 -2.56 -17.18 -15.42
CA GLU A 152 -1.51 -17.96 -14.78
C GLU A 152 -0.29 -17.09 -14.47
N GLY A 153 0.26 -16.40 -15.48
CA GLY A 153 1.42 -15.54 -15.28
C GLY A 153 1.16 -14.39 -14.30
N LEU A 154 -0.03 -13.77 -14.37
CA LEU A 154 -0.45 -12.74 -13.41
C LEU A 154 -0.58 -13.29 -11.99
N PHE A 155 -1.17 -14.47 -11.82
CA PHE A 155 -1.30 -15.10 -10.50
C PHE A 155 0.07 -15.32 -9.87
N TYR A 156 1.03 -15.87 -10.61
CA TYR A 156 2.35 -16.18 -10.09
C TYR A 156 3.14 -14.94 -9.67
N GLU A 157 2.98 -13.81 -10.38
CA GLU A 157 3.60 -12.54 -9.97
C GLU A 157 3.00 -12.02 -8.66
N VAL A 158 1.66 -12.10 -8.55
CA VAL A 158 0.94 -11.72 -7.32
C VAL A 158 1.30 -12.65 -6.16
N ASP A 159 1.53 -13.95 -6.41
CA ASP A 159 1.89 -14.89 -5.36
C ASP A 159 3.33 -14.70 -4.87
N ASP A 160 4.27 -14.41 -5.77
CA ASP A 160 5.67 -14.15 -5.39
C ASP A 160 5.79 -12.87 -4.55
N THR A 161 5.08 -11.81 -4.95
CA THR A 161 5.01 -10.57 -4.14
C THR A 161 4.39 -10.84 -2.78
N LEU A 162 3.33 -11.64 -2.69
CA LEU A 162 2.74 -12.07 -1.43
C LEU A 162 3.71 -12.86 -0.54
N ILE A 163 4.51 -13.78 -1.12
CA ILE A 163 5.49 -14.58 -0.38
C ILE A 163 6.56 -13.68 0.23
N LEU A 164 7.08 -12.72 -0.56
CA LEU A 164 8.07 -11.75 -0.12
C LEU A 164 7.53 -10.90 1.04
N GLU A 165 6.31 -10.39 0.93
CA GLU A 165 5.69 -9.61 2.00
C GLU A 165 5.44 -10.48 3.24
N SER A 166 4.91 -11.68 3.07
CA SER A 166 4.73 -12.62 4.18
C SER A 166 6.05 -12.91 4.94
N ALA A 167 7.18 -13.01 4.23
CA ALA A 167 8.50 -13.14 4.86
C ALA A 167 8.89 -11.87 5.64
N ASN A 168 8.70 -10.68 5.06
CA ASN A 168 8.96 -9.40 5.73
C ASN A 168 8.10 -9.21 6.98
N SER A 169 6.84 -9.63 6.96
CA SER A 169 5.91 -9.52 8.09
C SER A 169 6.36 -10.28 9.35
N LYS A 170 7.16 -11.34 9.21
CA LYS A 170 7.73 -12.07 10.36
C LYS A 170 8.77 -11.20 11.07
N ASN A 171 9.52 -10.40 10.31
CA ASN A 171 10.48 -9.44 10.84
C ASN A 171 9.76 -8.25 11.50
N VAL A 172 8.62 -7.80 10.96
CA VAL A 172 7.82 -6.70 11.56
C VAL A 172 7.44 -6.99 13.02
N ARG A 173 7.04 -8.24 13.35
CA ARG A 173 6.73 -8.62 14.74
C ARG A 173 7.94 -8.48 15.68
N LYS A 174 9.15 -8.71 15.17
CA LYS A 174 10.40 -8.64 15.95
C LYS A 174 10.94 -7.20 16.06
N ILE A 175 10.47 -6.29 15.20
CA ILE A 175 10.96 -4.90 15.04
C ILE A 175 9.86 -3.89 15.43
N SER A 176 8.76 -4.31 16.06
CA SER A 176 7.65 -3.42 16.48
C SER A 176 8.10 -2.21 17.33
N SER A 177 9.25 -2.29 18.00
CA SER A 177 9.83 -1.17 18.77
C SER A 177 10.65 -0.17 17.93
N ARG A 178 10.98 -0.45 16.66
CA ARG A 178 11.89 0.36 15.83
C ARG A 178 11.37 0.71 14.43
N ILE A 179 10.28 0.12 13.95
CA ILE A 179 9.72 0.49 12.64
C ILE A 179 8.96 1.82 12.76
N PRO A 180 9.29 2.84 11.95
CA PRO A 180 8.49 4.07 11.91
C PRO A 180 7.08 3.75 11.41
N PHE A 181 6.05 4.31 12.05
CA PHE A 181 4.63 4.07 11.71
C PHE A 181 4.32 4.26 10.22
N ALA A 182 5.00 5.21 9.57
CA ALA A 182 4.87 5.45 8.13
C ALA A 182 5.20 4.20 7.29
N ALA A 183 6.26 3.46 7.65
CA ALA A 183 6.64 2.24 6.95
C ALA A 183 5.62 1.10 7.18
N LEU A 184 5.11 0.97 8.41
CA LEU A 184 4.08 -0.02 8.73
C LEU A 184 2.76 0.28 7.99
N HIS A 185 2.41 1.56 7.85
CA HIS A 185 1.24 2.00 7.09
C HIS A 185 1.42 1.79 5.58
N ASN A 186 2.59 2.10 5.02
CA ASN A 186 2.90 1.81 3.61
C ASN A 186 2.79 0.31 3.31
N TYR A 187 3.29 -0.53 4.21
CA TYR A 187 3.17 -1.98 4.10
C TYR A 187 1.71 -2.45 4.13
N ALA A 188 0.89 -1.88 5.02
CA ALA A 188 -0.56 -2.15 5.04
C ALA A 188 -1.23 -1.75 3.71
N LYS A 189 -0.83 -0.60 3.14
CA LYS A 189 -1.31 -0.14 1.83
C LYS A 189 -0.95 -1.12 0.70
N HIS A 190 0.29 -1.61 0.66
CA HIS A 190 0.70 -2.62 -0.35
C HIS A 190 -0.10 -3.92 -0.22
N ILE A 191 -0.34 -4.41 1.00
CA ILE A 191 -1.20 -5.58 1.24
C ILE A 191 -2.62 -5.37 0.70
N ILE A 192 -3.19 -4.18 0.88
CA ILE A 192 -4.53 -3.86 0.38
C ILE A 192 -4.54 -3.88 -1.16
N HIS A 193 -3.51 -3.32 -1.82
CA HIS A 193 -3.39 -3.35 -3.28
C HIS A 193 -3.27 -4.78 -3.82
N ILE A 194 -2.45 -5.63 -3.19
CA ILE A 194 -2.31 -7.05 -3.55
C ILE A 194 -3.67 -7.78 -3.35
N ALA A 195 -4.43 -7.42 -2.33
CA ALA A 195 -5.74 -8.03 -2.06
C ALA A 195 -6.77 -7.67 -3.13
N GLU A 196 -6.77 -6.41 -3.57
CA GLU A 196 -7.59 -5.94 -4.68
C GLU A 196 -7.24 -6.66 -5.98
N ALA A 197 -5.94 -6.80 -6.28
CA ALA A 197 -5.46 -7.51 -7.46
C ALA A 197 -5.85 -9.00 -7.44
N LEU A 198 -5.64 -9.68 -6.32
CA LEU A 198 -5.97 -11.10 -6.22
C LEU A 198 -7.49 -11.35 -6.25
N ALA A 199 -8.30 -10.46 -5.66
CA ALA A 199 -9.75 -10.49 -5.79
C ALA A 199 -10.22 -10.32 -7.24
N SER A 200 -9.60 -9.39 -7.95
CA SER A 200 -9.83 -9.15 -9.37
C SER A 200 -9.47 -10.38 -10.22
N CYS A 201 -8.33 -11.02 -9.95
CA CYS A 201 -7.90 -12.24 -10.64
C CYS A 201 -8.92 -13.37 -10.49
N VAL A 202 -9.45 -13.60 -9.28
CA VAL A 202 -10.48 -14.63 -9.06
C VAL A 202 -11.75 -14.34 -9.85
N ARG A 203 -12.19 -13.08 -9.91
CA ARG A 203 -13.38 -12.70 -10.69
C ARG A 203 -13.17 -12.88 -12.19
N LEU A 204 -11.97 -12.63 -12.70
CA LEU A 204 -11.62 -12.86 -14.10
C LEU A 204 -11.59 -14.35 -14.43
N VAL A 205 -11.02 -15.19 -13.56
CA VAL A 205 -11.07 -16.64 -13.71
C VAL A 205 -12.53 -17.14 -13.71
N ASP A 206 -13.36 -16.63 -12.78
CA ASP A 206 -14.78 -16.99 -12.71
C ASP A 206 -15.56 -16.58 -13.96
N ALA A 207 -15.30 -15.38 -14.49
CA ALA A 207 -15.89 -14.92 -15.74
C ALA A 207 -15.42 -15.78 -16.93
N THR A 208 -14.14 -16.15 -16.96
CA THR A 208 -13.58 -17.01 -18.02
C THR A 208 -14.24 -18.39 -17.99
N ILE A 209 -14.35 -19.03 -16.82
CA ILE A 209 -15.03 -20.33 -16.66
C ILE A 209 -16.46 -20.30 -17.19
N GLN A 210 -17.20 -19.21 -16.91
CA GLN A 210 -18.60 -19.08 -17.34
C GLN A 210 -18.76 -18.91 -18.86
N ASN A 211 -17.74 -18.41 -19.55
CA ASN A 211 -17.81 -18.13 -20.99
C ASN A 211 -17.10 -19.17 -21.86
N VAL A 212 -16.31 -20.07 -21.28
CA VAL A 212 -15.65 -21.17 -22.00
C VAL A 212 -16.70 -22.07 -22.68
N GLY A 213 -16.50 -22.34 -23.97
CA GLY A 213 -17.41 -23.13 -24.80
C GLY A 213 -18.67 -22.40 -25.31
N ASP A 214 -18.91 -21.14 -24.93
CA ASP A 214 -20.06 -20.34 -25.39
C ASP A 214 -19.70 -19.47 -26.62
N HIS A 215 -19.35 -20.16 -27.72
CA HIS A 215 -18.91 -19.55 -28.97
C HIS A 215 -19.84 -19.93 -30.14
N PRO A 216 -20.89 -19.13 -30.43
CA PRO A 216 -21.89 -19.49 -31.44
C PRO A 216 -21.39 -19.45 -32.89
N GLN A 217 -20.22 -18.85 -33.16
CA GLN A 217 -19.67 -18.67 -34.50
C GLN A 217 -18.52 -19.64 -34.86
N ILE A 218 -18.01 -20.43 -33.90
CA ILE A 218 -16.91 -21.38 -34.12
C ILE A 218 -17.52 -22.78 -34.30
N PRO A 219 -17.32 -23.44 -35.46
CA PRO A 219 -17.80 -24.81 -35.66
C PRO A 219 -17.17 -25.76 -34.64
N ARG A 220 -18.01 -26.48 -33.89
CA ARG A 220 -17.55 -27.41 -32.84
C ARG A 220 -16.92 -28.64 -33.51
N GLN A 221 -15.61 -28.83 -33.36
CA GLN A 221 -14.90 -30.04 -33.81
C GLN A 221 -15.03 -31.15 -32.76
N GLU A 222 -14.85 -32.41 -33.17
CA GLU A 222 -14.96 -33.59 -32.26
C GLU A 222 -13.99 -33.51 -31.06
N ASN A 223 -12.80 -32.92 -31.24
CA ASN A 223 -11.82 -32.76 -30.16
C ASN A 223 -12.08 -31.52 -29.27
N SER A 224 -12.98 -30.61 -29.66
CA SER A 224 -13.24 -29.37 -28.92
C SER A 224 -13.78 -29.63 -27.52
N ASP A 225 -14.59 -30.68 -27.33
CA ASP A 225 -15.18 -30.99 -26.03
C ASP A 225 -14.14 -31.45 -25.00
N GLN A 226 -13.08 -32.14 -25.44
CA GLN A 226 -11.98 -32.53 -24.54
C GLN A 226 -11.13 -31.32 -24.15
N VAL A 227 -10.81 -30.45 -25.10
CA VAL A 227 -10.05 -29.21 -24.85
C VAL A 227 -10.80 -28.28 -23.91
N ILE A 228 -12.12 -28.11 -24.12
CA ILE A 228 -12.98 -27.31 -23.25
C ILE A 228 -12.98 -27.85 -21.81
N ARG A 229 -13.10 -29.18 -21.64
CA ARG A 229 -13.05 -29.79 -20.30
C ARG A 229 -11.70 -29.59 -19.62
N GLN A 230 -10.60 -29.82 -20.34
CA GLN A 230 -9.25 -29.60 -19.82
C GLN A 230 -9.03 -28.14 -19.40
N LEU A 231 -9.45 -27.19 -20.24
CA LEU A 231 -9.38 -25.77 -19.91
C LEU A 231 -10.21 -25.42 -18.68
N GLN A 232 -11.43 -25.97 -18.56
CA GLN A 232 -12.27 -25.78 -17.37
C GLN A 232 -11.60 -26.33 -16.11
N GLU A 233 -11.00 -27.52 -16.17
CA GLU A 233 -10.25 -28.11 -15.05
C GLU A 233 -9.05 -27.25 -14.65
N CYS A 234 -8.27 -26.77 -15.62
CA CYS A 234 -7.14 -25.85 -15.41
C CYS A 234 -7.59 -24.53 -14.76
N LEU A 235 -8.68 -23.93 -15.26
CA LEU A 235 -9.26 -22.71 -14.68
C LEU A 235 -9.78 -22.94 -13.25
N GLN A 236 -10.43 -24.08 -12.98
CA GLN A 236 -10.92 -24.44 -11.65
C GLN A 236 -9.76 -24.66 -10.65
N TYR A 237 -8.69 -25.28 -11.10
CA TYR A 237 -7.46 -25.42 -10.32
C TYR A 237 -6.88 -24.04 -9.98
N ARG A 238 -6.73 -23.15 -10.97
CA ARG A 238 -6.22 -21.78 -10.75
C ARG A 238 -7.12 -20.94 -9.86
N ARG A 239 -8.44 -21.09 -9.95
CA ARG A 239 -9.39 -20.48 -9.00
C ARG A 239 -9.09 -20.93 -7.58
N SER A 240 -8.87 -22.22 -7.36
CA SER A 240 -8.60 -22.80 -6.05
C SER A 240 -7.27 -22.30 -5.47
N LEU A 241 -6.24 -22.22 -6.30
CA LEU A 241 -4.92 -21.67 -5.96
C LEU A 241 -5.03 -20.18 -5.57
N SER A 242 -5.72 -19.39 -6.39
CA SER A 242 -5.99 -17.97 -6.13
C SER A 242 -6.73 -17.76 -4.81
N ARG A 243 -7.75 -18.59 -4.54
CA ARG A 243 -8.51 -18.54 -3.28
C ARG A 243 -7.65 -18.91 -2.07
N SER A 244 -6.73 -19.87 -2.21
CA SER A 244 -5.75 -20.19 -1.16
C SER A 244 -4.87 -18.98 -0.83
N SER A 245 -4.36 -18.28 -1.85
CA SER A 245 -3.58 -17.05 -1.67
C SER A 245 -4.40 -15.92 -1.03
N GLN A 246 -5.71 -15.82 -1.32
CA GLN A 246 -6.58 -14.85 -0.66
C GLN A 246 -6.71 -15.11 0.84
N LEU A 247 -6.81 -16.38 1.25
CA LEU A 247 -6.87 -16.74 2.66
C LEU A 247 -5.55 -16.40 3.37
N ARG A 248 -4.41 -16.69 2.73
CA ARG A 248 -3.08 -16.33 3.26
C ARG A 248 -2.92 -14.82 3.43
N LEU A 249 -3.32 -14.05 2.42
CA LEU A 249 -3.27 -12.60 2.43
C LEU A 249 -4.23 -11.99 3.47
N GLY A 250 -5.44 -12.54 3.63
CA GLY A 250 -6.37 -12.11 4.67
C GLY A 250 -5.84 -12.35 6.09
N SER A 251 -5.10 -13.45 6.30
CA SER A 251 -4.37 -13.68 7.56
C SER A 251 -3.25 -12.65 7.77
N LEU A 252 -2.49 -12.34 6.71
CA LEU A 252 -1.43 -11.35 6.74
C LEU A 252 -1.96 -9.94 7.04
N GLN A 253 -3.08 -9.53 6.42
CA GLN A 253 -3.72 -8.25 6.68
C GLN A 253 -4.12 -8.11 8.16
N LYS A 254 -4.82 -9.11 8.71
CA LYS A 254 -5.17 -9.14 10.15
C LYS A 254 -3.95 -9.06 11.06
N ARG A 255 -2.84 -9.68 10.67
CA ARG A 255 -1.58 -9.62 11.44
C ARG A 255 -1.00 -8.19 11.45
N ILE A 256 -1.11 -7.46 10.34
CA ILE A 256 -0.63 -6.08 10.25
C ILE A 256 -1.53 -5.13 11.02
N ASP A 257 -2.85 -5.30 10.95
CA ASP A 257 -3.79 -4.50 11.75
C ASP A 257 -3.52 -4.65 13.26
N ASN A 258 -3.26 -5.89 13.69
CA ASN A 258 -2.86 -6.18 15.08
C ASN A 258 -1.50 -5.57 15.43
N ALA A 259 -0.53 -5.59 14.50
CA ALA A 259 0.79 -4.99 14.73
C ALA A 259 0.69 -3.47 14.85
N ILE A 260 -0.09 -2.80 13.99
CA ILE A 260 -0.36 -1.35 14.06
C ILE A 260 -0.97 -1.00 15.41
N THR A 261 -2.00 -1.72 15.82
CA THR A 261 -2.69 -1.50 17.11
C THR A 261 -1.73 -1.68 18.28
N LEU A 262 -0.91 -2.73 18.26
CA LEU A 262 0.09 -2.98 19.29
C LEU A 262 1.14 -1.85 19.34
N SER A 263 1.64 -1.39 18.20
CA SER A 263 2.60 -0.28 18.15
C SER A 263 2.03 1.01 18.74
N PHE A 264 0.76 1.35 18.47
CA PHE A 264 0.10 2.50 19.09
C PHE A 264 -0.04 2.36 20.60
N ASN A 265 -0.42 1.18 21.08
CA ASN A 265 -0.52 0.91 22.52
C ASN A 265 0.84 1.02 23.21
N LEU A 266 1.91 0.52 22.57
CA LEU A 266 3.26 0.60 23.10
C LEU A 266 3.78 2.04 23.16
N VAL A 267 3.50 2.87 22.15
CA VAL A 267 3.90 4.29 22.18
C VAL A 267 3.13 5.06 23.25
N THR A 268 1.81 4.86 23.34
CA THR A 268 1.00 5.45 24.43
C THR A 268 1.53 5.03 25.80
N GLN A 269 1.94 3.77 25.95
CA GLN A 269 2.55 3.26 27.17
C GLN A 269 3.91 3.90 27.44
N GLN A 270 4.77 4.03 26.42
CA GLN A 270 6.06 4.68 26.55
C GLN A 270 5.92 6.15 26.95
N ASP A 271 5.02 6.89 26.33
CA ASP A 271 4.76 8.30 26.66
C ASP A 271 4.24 8.43 28.10
N SER A 272 3.39 7.51 28.53
CA SER A 272 2.93 7.46 29.92
C SER A 272 4.07 7.17 30.90
N LEU A 273 4.99 6.27 30.56
CA LEU A 273 6.17 5.96 31.39
C LEU A 273 7.15 7.13 31.46
N VAL A 274 7.39 7.81 30.33
CA VAL A 274 8.20 9.04 30.29
C VAL A 274 7.55 10.11 31.16
N MET A 275 6.23 10.31 31.06
CA MET A 275 5.49 11.25 31.89
C MET A 275 5.58 10.89 33.40
N ILE A 276 5.50 9.60 33.75
CA ILE A 276 5.67 9.15 35.15
C ILE A 276 7.11 9.44 35.63
N GLN A 277 8.12 9.19 34.79
CA GLN A 277 9.50 9.48 35.11
C GLN A 277 9.74 11.00 35.27
N ASP A 278 9.14 11.81 34.40
CA ASP A 278 9.18 13.27 34.49
C ASP A 278 8.46 13.76 35.76
N SER A 279 7.32 13.18 36.11
CA SER A 279 6.62 13.46 37.36
C SER A 279 7.48 13.14 38.58
N ASN A 280 8.17 12.00 38.58
CA ASN A 280 9.10 11.65 39.67
C ASN A 280 10.26 12.64 39.75
N SER A 281 10.81 13.04 38.61
CA SER A 281 11.85 14.07 38.55
C SER A 281 11.35 15.43 39.07
N MET A 282 10.11 15.80 38.73
CA MET A 282 9.45 17.02 39.20
C MET A 282 9.24 17.01 40.71
N LYS A 283 8.81 15.87 41.28
CA LYS A 283 8.67 15.69 42.73
C LYS A 283 10.02 15.86 43.45
N VAL A 284 11.11 15.32 42.90
CA VAL A 284 12.45 15.47 43.48
C VAL A 284 12.92 16.93 43.46
N ILE A 285 12.74 17.64 42.34
CA ILE A 285 13.09 19.06 42.23
C ILE A 285 12.28 19.91 43.23
N ALA A 286 10.97 19.65 43.35
CA ALA A 286 10.10 20.33 44.32
C ALA A 286 10.53 20.07 45.77
N ALA A 287 10.93 18.84 46.11
CA ALA A 287 11.43 18.51 47.44
C ALA A 287 12.74 19.27 47.77
N ILE A 288 13.69 19.31 46.84
CA ILE A 288 14.96 20.04 47.01
C ILE A 288 14.71 21.53 47.22
N THR A 289 13.82 22.13 46.43
CA THR A 289 13.49 23.56 46.56
C THR A 289 12.78 23.89 47.87
N MET A 290 11.88 23.04 48.37
CA MET A 290 11.21 23.23 49.67
C MET A 290 12.21 23.23 50.84
N ILE A 291 13.19 22.33 50.82
CA ILE A 291 14.26 22.28 51.83
C ILE A 291 15.17 23.52 51.72
N PHE A 292 15.55 23.91 50.50
CA PHE A 292 16.44 25.04 50.26
C PHE A 292 15.79 26.38 50.63
N LEU A 293 14.50 26.57 50.31
CA LEU A 293 13.75 27.79 50.63
C LEU A 293 13.65 27.99 52.14
N LEU A 294 13.38 26.93 52.90
CA LEU A 294 13.31 27.00 54.37
C LEU A 294 14.68 27.31 54.98
N THR A 295 15.71 26.60 54.53
CA THR A 295 17.09 26.80 55.01
C THR A 295 17.56 28.23 54.72
N THR A 296 17.24 28.74 53.53
CA THR A 296 17.53 30.12 53.13
C THR A 296 16.72 31.11 53.96
N GLY A 297 15.45 30.83 54.26
CA GLY A 297 14.62 31.66 55.14
C GLY A 297 15.20 31.79 56.55
N VAL A 298 15.63 30.67 57.14
CA VAL A 298 16.34 30.67 58.43
C VAL A 298 17.64 31.47 58.34
N ALA A 299 18.47 31.22 57.32
CA ALA A 299 19.73 31.94 57.13
C ALA A 299 19.53 33.45 56.94
N THR A 300 18.46 33.85 56.25
CA THR A 300 18.10 35.26 56.03
C THR A 300 17.66 35.93 57.33
N ILE A 301 16.87 35.25 58.17
CA ILE A 301 16.50 35.74 59.50
C ILE A 301 17.76 35.91 60.37
N ILE A 302 18.70 34.98 60.31
CA ILE A 302 19.98 35.05 61.04
C ILE A 302 20.85 36.22 60.54
N GLY A 303 20.95 36.40 59.22
CA GLY A 303 21.72 37.49 58.61
C GLY A 303 21.07 38.87 58.74
N SER A 304 19.84 38.95 59.26
CA SER A 304 19.15 40.22 59.46
C SER A 304 19.79 41.05 60.57
N GLN A 305 19.81 42.36 60.38
CA GLN A 305 20.35 43.34 61.32
C GLN A 305 19.63 43.37 62.68
N LEU A 306 18.56 42.58 62.85
CA LEU A 306 17.92 42.32 64.16
C LEU A 306 18.89 41.78 65.22
N PHE A 307 20.01 41.16 64.82
CA PHE A 307 21.05 40.67 65.72
C PHE A 307 22.23 41.65 65.93
N LEU A 308 22.18 42.88 65.38
CA LEU A 308 23.20 43.89 65.68
C LEU A 308 22.97 44.47 67.08
N ALA A 309 23.78 43.97 68.00
CA ALA A 309 23.90 44.44 69.38
C ALA A 309 24.15 45.95 69.44
N ASN A 310 23.37 46.66 70.25
CA ASN A 310 23.58 48.06 70.55
C ASN A 310 24.83 48.19 71.44
N PRO A 311 25.89 48.91 71.04
CA PRO A 311 27.13 48.97 71.81
C PRO A 311 26.94 49.94 72.98
N GLN A 312 26.88 49.42 74.21
CA GLN A 312 26.94 50.26 75.40
C GLN A 312 28.10 49.83 76.30
N GLY A 313 29.17 50.62 76.23
CA GLY A 313 30.19 50.72 77.28
C GLY A 313 31.21 49.60 77.36
N ASP A 314 32.31 49.76 76.62
CA ASP A 314 33.68 49.35 76.95
C ASP A 314 33.86 48.05 77.78
N LYS A 315 33.60 46.89 77.15
CA LYS A 315 34.44 45.67 77.15
C LYS A 315 33.70 44.51 76.44
N SER A 316 34.41 43.94 75.47
CA SER A 316 34.14 42.75 74.63
C SER A 316 32.78 42.63 73.94
N TRP A 317 32.84 42.38 72.64
CA TRP A 317 31.71 41.98 71.81
C TRP A 317 31.21 40.59 72.22
N ASP A 318 30.39 40.52 73.27
CA ASP A 318 29.75 39.28 73.71
C ASP A 318 28.51 38.96 72.84
N VAL A 319 28.77 38.71 71.55
CA VAL A 319 27.77 38.20 70.58
C VAL A 319 27.24 36.83 71.01
N LEU A 320 27.93 36.14 71.94
CA LEU A 320 27.66 34.77 72.38
C LEU A 320 26.54 34.62 73.43
N THR A 321 25.92 35.69 73.92
CA THR A 321 25.03 35.58 75.10
C THR A 321 23.73 36.38 75.04
N THR A 322 23.23 36.70 73.85
CA THR A 322 21.88 37.31 73.73
C THR A 322 20.82 36.22 73.78
N ARG A 323 19.80 36.36 74.65
CA ARG A 323 18.71 35.38 74.84
C ARG A 323 17.98 34.99 73.53
N LEU A 324 18.01 35.86 72.52
CA LEU A 324 17.49 35.58 71.17
C LEU A 324 18.31 34.56 70.37
N PHE A 325 19.63 34.46 70.59
CA PHE A 325 20.49 33.45 69.95
C PHE A 325 20.10 32.04 70.39
N TRP A 326 19.78 31.85 71.67
CA TRP A 326 19.28 30.56 72.17
C TRP A 326 17.84 30.27 71.73
N ALA A 327 16.96 31.28 71.69
CA ALA A 327 15.60 31.12 71.16
C ALA A 327 15.59 30.73 69.67
N MET A 328 16.59 31.17 68.89
CA MET A 328 16.75 30.82 67.48
C MET A 328 16.93 29.31 67.27
N TRP A 329 17.85 28.66 67.99
CA TRP A 329 18.07 27.21 67.86
C TRP A 329 16.83 26.40 68.23
N TRP A 330 16.08 26.88 69.23
CA TRP A 330 14.81 26.29 69.66
C TRP A 330 13.69 26.38 68.61
N VAL A 331 13.75 27.32 67.67
CA VAL A 331 12.76 27.44 66.58
C VAL A 331 13.27 26.82 65.29
N SER A 332 14.55 27.02 64.97
CA SER A 332 15.14 26.56 63.72
C SER A 332 15.23 25.04 63.61
N ILE A 333 15.68 24.35 64.66
CA ILE A 333 15.84 22.88 64.66
C ILE A 333 14.49 22.17 64.48
N PRO A 334 13.43 22.46 65.24
CA PRO A 334 12.14 21.79 65.02
C PRO A 334 11.52 22.16 63.68
N LEU A 335 11.71 23.39 63.19
CA LEU A 335 11.20 23.80 61.88
C LEU A 335 11.88 23.05 60.74
N THR A 336 13.20 22.85 60.78
CA THR A 336 13.92 22.07 59.76
C THR A 336 13.53 20.59 59.83
N ILE A 337 13.42 20.02 61.03
CA ILE A 337 12.93 18.64 61.21
C ILE A 337 11.52 18.48 60.65
N PHE A 338 10.61 19.41 60.94
CA PHE A 338 9.22 19.37 60.46
C PHE A 338 9.12 19.39 58.94
N VAL A 339 9.89 20.26 58.26
CA VAL A 339 9.89 20.33 56.79
C VAL A 339 10.53 19.10 56.16
N VAL A 340 11.59 18.55 56.76
CA VAL A 340 12.20 17.29 56.30
C VAL A 340 11.20 16.14 56.44
N ILE A 341 10.45 16.06 57.54
CA ILE A 341 9.41 15.05 57.76
C ILE A 341 8.29 15.19 56.71
N LEU A 342 7.80 16.40 56.46
CA LEU A 342 6.79 16.64 55.42
C LEU A 342 7.29 16.24 54.02
N ALA A 343 8.54 16.55 53.69
CA ALA A 343 9.15 16.15 52.43
C ALA A 343 9.27 14.62 52.28
N ILE A 344 9.61 13.91 53.36
CA ILE A 344 9.67 12.44 53.37
C ILE A 344 8.28 11.82 53.20
N ILE A 345 7.27 12.33 53.89
CA ILE A 345 5.88 11.83 53.82
C ILE A 345 5.28 12.06 52.43
N TRP A 346 5.61 13.18 51.77
CA TRP A 346 5.12 13.47 50.41
C TRP A 346 5.80 12.64 49.31
N ASN A 347 7.04 12.19 49.56
CA ASN A 347 7.82 11.43 48.59
C ASN A 347 7.57 9.91 48.63
N TRP A 348 6.90 9.42 49.69
CA TRP A 348 6.42 8.05 49.84
C TRP A 348 4.97 7.96 49.35
#